data_AF-A0A946DRT3-F1
#
_entry.id   AF-A0A946DRT3-F1
#
_cell.length_a   1.000
_cell.length_b   1.000
_cell.length_c   1.000
_cell.angle_alpha   90.00
_cell.angle_beta   90.00
_cell.angle_gamma   90.00
#
_symmetry.space_group_name_H-M   'P 1'
#
loop_
_entity.id
_entity.type
_entity.pdbx_description
1 polymer ?
#
loop_
_entity_poly.entity_id
_entity_poly.type
_entity_poly.pdbx_seq_one_letter_code
_entity_poly.pdbx_strand_id
1 'polypeptide(L)'
;MLLADWRGCFIDEACWMANLKKYDPRVDSLVMETRTAWDADVGELPDEDKTWLSQELHSSPEDATTILYERSHTGFTRTITCTPADIERLYQQKMGG
;
A
#
# COMPACT_ATOMS: atom_id res chain seq x y z
N MET A 1 -32.32 40.18 -6.83
CA MET A 1 -32.75 38.91 -7.45
C MET A 1 -31.57 37.97 -7.36
N LEU A 2 -31.65 37.03 -6.42
CA LEU A 2 -30.55 36.19 -5.94
C LEU A 2 -30.26 35.05 -6.92
N LEU A 3 -29.06 35.02 -7.49
CA LEU A 3 -28.44 33.78 -7.96
C LEU A 3 -27.23 33.55 -7.04
N ALA A 4 -27.43 32.68 -6.05
CA ALA A 4 -26.36 32.18 -5.20
C ALA A 4 -25.45 31.30 -6.06
N ASP A 5 -24.30 31.86 -6.44
CA ASP A 5 -23.17 31.13 -7.00
C ASP A 5 -22.64 30.21 -5.89
N TRP A 6 -22.89 28.91 -6.04
CA TRP A 6 -22.60 27.86 -5.07
C TRP A 6 -21.10 27.51 -5.11
N ARG A 7 -20.24 28.50 -4.88
CA ARG A 7 -18.80 28.34 -4.67
C ARG A 7 -18.52 28.24 -3.18
N GLY A 8 -18.61 27.04 -2.61
CA GLY A 8 -18.34 26.90 -1.18
C GLY A 8 -18.59 25.52 -0.59
N CYS A 9 -17.82 24.52 -1.04
CA CYS A 9 -17.18 23.49 -0.20
C CYS A 9 -16.39 22.56 -1.15
N PHE A 10 -15.39 23.11 -1.84
CA PHE A 10 -14.38 22.27 -2.47
C PHE A 10 -13.57 21.71 -1.30
N ILE A 11 -13.96 20.52 -0.85
CA ILE A 11 -13.32 19.79 0.24
C ILE A 11 -11.84 19.81 -0.09
N ASP A 12 -11.04 20.47 0.75
CA ASP A 12 -9.60 20.53 0.63
C ASP A 12 -9.08 19.11 0.40
N GLU A 13 -8.68 18.79 -0.83
CA GLU A 13 -8.05 17.53 -1.22
C GLU A 13 -6.90 17.19 -0.25
N ALA A 14 -6.28 18.19 0.37
CA ALA A 14 -5.24 18.07 1.36
C ALA A 14 -5.67 17.49 2.73
N CYS A 15 -6.94 17.61 3.15
CA CYS A 15 -7.39 17.15 4.48
C CYS A 15 -7.90 15.69 4.46
N TRP A 16 -8.18 15.16 3.27
CA TRP A 16 -8.56 13.75 3.05
C TRP A 16 -7.42 12.88 2.48
N MET A 17 -6.27 13.47 2.16
CA MET A 17 -5.05 12.82 1.69
C MET A 17 -4.07 12.52 2.83
N ALA A 18 -4.55 12.02 3.95
CA ALA A 18 -3.66 11.50 4.99
C ALA A 18 -3.13 10.13 4.54
N ASN A 19 -2.21 10.13 3.58
CA ASN A 19 -1.48 8.94 3.15
C ASN A 19 -0.56 8.52 4.29
N LEU A 20 -0.92 7.43 4.97
CA LEU A 20 -0.08 6.87 6.03
C LEU A 20 1.01 6.02 5.41
N LYS A 21 2.26 6.39 5.69
CA LYS A 21 3.45 5.69 5.19
C LYS A 21 4.06 4.71 6.19
N LYS A 22 3.36 4.48 7.30
CA LYS A 22 3.81 3.64 8.41
C LYS A 22 2.74 2.61 8.71
N TYR A 23 3.16 1.39 9.04
CA TYR A 23 2.27 0.36 9.54
C TYR A 23 1.56 0.83 10.81
N ASP A 24 0.22 0.81 10.78
CA ASP A 24 -0.65 1.04 11.93
C ASP A 24 -1.69 -0.09 11.98
N PRO A 25 -1.69 -0.94 13.02
CA PRO A 25 -2.63 -2.06 13.15
C PRO A 25 -4.10 -1.66 13.05
N ARG A 26 -4.45 -0.43 13.47
CA ARG A 26 -5.84 0.06 13.41
C ARG A 26 -6.25 0.32 11.96
N VAL A 27 -5.38 0.96 11.19
CA VAL A 27 -5.62 1.25 9.77
C VAL A 27 -5.61 -0.04 8.97
N ASP A 28 -4.69 -0.95 9.28
CA ASP A 28 -4.57 -2.26 8.61
C ASP A 28 -5.86 -3.09 8.74
N SER A 29 -6.52 -3.02 9.90
CA SER A 29 -7.82 -3.68 10.12
C SER A 29 -8.98 -3.14 9.26
N LEU A 30 -8.82 -1.95 8.68
CA LEU A 30 -9.80 -1.28 7.81
C LEU A 30 -9.43 -1.38 6.32
N VAL A 31 -8.37 -2.12 6.00
CA VAL A 31 -7.95 -2.35 4.62
C VAL A 31 -8.94 -3.30 3.96
N MET A 32 -9.53 -2.82 2.86
CA MET A 32 -10.46 -3.60 2.04
C MET A 32 -9.80 -4.08 0.75
N GLU A 33 -8.73 -3.41 0.32
CA GLU A 33 -8.02 -3.72 -0.92
C GLU A 33 -6.50 -3.69 -0.70
N THR A 34 -5.81 -4.71 -1.18
CA THR A 34 -4.36 -4.81 -1.12
C THR A 34 -3.76 -4.75 -2.52
N ARG A 35 -2.75 -3.93 -2.71
CA ARG A 35 -2.02 -3.77 -3.96
C ARG A 35 -0.53 -3.93 -3.72
N THR A 36 0.13 -4.54 -4.70
CA THR A 36 1.58 -4.66 -4.73
C THR A 36 2.11 -3.79 -5.86
N ALA A 37 2.89 -2.79 -5.50
CA ALA A 37 3.72 -2.05 -6.44
C ALA A 37 5.10 -2.71 -6.49
N TRP A 38 5.72 -2.75 -7.66
CA TRP A 38 7.07 -3.26 -7.85
C TRP A 38 7.99 -2.07 -8.05
N ASP A 39 9.04 -1.97 -7.25
CA ASP A 39 10.04 -0.92 -7.44
C ASP A 39 10.76 -1.10 -8.78
N ALA A 40 11.22 0.00 -9.38
CA ALA A 40 11.98 -0.04 -10.63
C ALA A 40 13.34 -0.76 -10.46
N ASP A 41 13.88 -0.80 -9.24
CA ASP A 41 15.09 -1.53 -8.90
C ASP A 41 14.85 -3.06 -8.83
N VAL A 42 13.60 -3.51 -8.77
CA VAL A 42 13.26 -4.93 -8.87
C VAL A 42 13.32 -5.33 -10.34
N GLY A 43 14.30 -6.17 -10.70
CA GLY A 43 14.42 -6.72 -12.04
C GLY A 43 13.25 -7.59 -12.47
N GLU A 44 13.33 -8.19 -13.67
CA GLU A 44 12.33 -9.15 -14.13
C GLU A 44 12.37 -10.43 -13.29
N LEU A 45 11.41 -10.54 -12.36
CA LEU A 45 11.11 -11.76 -11.63
C LEU A 45 10.06 -12.59 -12.40
N PRO A 46 10.12 -13.93 -12.31
CA PRO A 46 9.10 -14.80 -12.88
C PRO A 46 7.76 -14.60 -12.15
N ASP A 47 6.66 -14.84 -12.86
CA ASP A 47 5.32 -14.56 -12.34
C ASP A 47 4.94 -15.42 -11.13
N GLU A 48 5.51 -16.62 -11.03
CA GLU A 48 5.35 -17.50 -9.85
C GLU A 48 5.93 -16.85 -8.59
N ASP A 49 7.13 -16.29 -8.70
CA ASP A 49 7.80 -15.62 -7.59
C ASP A 49 7.08 -14.33 -7.24
N LYS A 50 6.62 -13.56 -8.25
CA LYS A 50 5.82 -12.36 -7.99
C LYS A 50 4.54 -12.66 -7.21
N THR A 51 3.87 -13.75 -7.55
CA THR A 51 2.65 -14.18 -6.87
C THR A 51 2.94 -14.55 -5.42
N TRP A 52 3.98 -15.35 -5.19
CA TRP A 52 4.41 -15.74 -3.84
C TRP A 52 4.86 -14.54 -3.00
N LEU A 53 5.76 -13.70 -3.54
CA LEU A 53 6.25 -12.49 -2.89
C LEU A 53 5.11 -11.54 -2.51
N SER A 54 4.13 -11.34 -3.40
CA SER A 54 2.96 -10.51 -3.12
C SER A 54 2.13 -11.06 -1.95
N GLN A 55 1.97 -12.37 -1.85
CA GLN A 55 1.24 -12.98 -0.74
C GLN A 55 2.00 -12.82 0.58
N GLU A 56 3.30 -13.10 0.57
CA GLU A 56 4.14 -13.04 1.76
C GLU A 56 4.31 -11.60 2.28
N LEU A 57 4.50 -10.63 1.38
CA LEU A 57 4.52 -9.20 1.71
C LEU A 57 3.23 -8.74 2.39
N HIS A 58 2.08 -9.24 1.94
CA HIS A 58 0.79 -8.89 2.53
C HIS A 58 0.47 -9.67 3.80
N SER A 59 1.12 -10.81 4.03
CA SER A 59 1.06 -11.59 5.26
C SER A 59 1.78 -10.88 6.41
N SER A 60 2.95 -10.28 6.11
CA SER A 60 3.74 -9.50 7.07
C SER A 60 3.92 -8.03 6.62
N PRO A 61 2.84 -7.21 6.65
CA PRO A 61 2.89 -5.82 6.21
C PRO A 61 3.73 -4.91 7.14
N GLU A 62 3.94 -5.32 8.39
CA GLU A 62 4.78 -4.62 9.38
C GLU A 62 6.26 -4.60 9.02
N ASP A 63 6.65 -5.61 8.24
CA ASP A 63 7.99 -5.89 7.78
C ASP A 63 8.27 -5.23 6.42
N ALA A 64 7.26 -4.70 5.73
CA ALA A 64 7.45 -4.07 4.43
C ALA A 64 8.29 -2.79 4.53
N THR A 65 9.32 -2.68 3.68
CA THR A 65 10.20 -1.49 3.64
C THR A 65 9.44 -0.22 3.30
N THR A 66 8.50 -0.32 2.34
CA THR A 66 7.67 0.80 1.91
C THR A 66 6.21 0.39 1.88
N ILE A 67 5.42 0.99 2.76
CA ILE A 67 3.97 0.79 2.86
C ILE A 67 3.25 2.12 2.70
N LEU A 68 2.13 2.10 1.99
CA LEU A 68 1.27 3.24 1.75
C LEU A 68 -0.18 2.82 2.00
N TYR A 69 -0.87 3.55 2.88
CA TYR A 69 -2.30 3.43 3.04
C TYR A 69 -2.98 4.65 2.45
N GLU A 70 -3.92 4.40 1.54
CA GLU A 70 -4.72 5.41 0.87
C GLU A 70 -6.19 5.25 1.30
N ARG A 71 -6.89 6.36 1.49
CA ARG A 71 -8.34 6.31 1.74
C ARG A 71 -9.06 5.92 0.45
N SER A 72 -9.81 4.83 0.51
CA SER A 72 -10.74 4.41 -0.52
C SER A 72 -12.17 4.79 -0.14
N HIS A 73 -13.08 4.83 -1.12
CA HIS A 73 -14.49 5.17 -0.86
C HIS A 73 -15.16 4.19 0.12
N THR A 74 -14.71 2.94 0.15
CA THR A 74 -15.27 1.86 0.98
C THR A 74 -14.37 1.44 2.15
N GLY A 75 -13.21 2.07 2.34
CA GLY A 75 -12.25 1.67 3.38
C GLY A 75 -10.86 2.22 3.14
N PHE A 76 -9.84 1.40 3.34
CA PHE A 76 -8.46 1.73 2.97
C PHE A 76 -7.92 0.79 1.89
N THR A 77 -7.11 1.35 1.00
CA THR A 77 -6.30 0.57 0.06
C THR A 77 -4.86 0.57 0.58
N ARG A 78 -4.31 -0.61 0.79
CA ARG A 78 -2.92 -0.80 1.22
C ARG A 78 -2.07 -1.12 0.00
N THR A 79 -1.16 -0.24 -0.34
CA THR A 79 -0.17 -0.43 -1.40
C THR A 79 1.19 -0.69 -0.75
N ILE A 80 1.76 -1.87 -0.97
CA ILE A 80 3.12 -2.21 -0.55
C ILE A 80 4.02 -2.12 -1.77
N THR A 81 5.12 -1.36 -1.66
CA THR A 81 6.14 -1.33 -2.73
C THR A 81 7.19 -2.38 -2.40
N CYS A 82 7.24 -3.42 -3.23
CA CYS A 82 8.24 -4.46 -3.14
C CYS A 82 9.59 -3.91 -3.57
N THR A 83 10.53 -3.85 -2.63
CA THR A 83 11.91 -3.45 -2.88
C THR A 83 12.83 -4.68 -2.94
N PRO A 84 14.04 -4.57 -3.52
CA PRO A 84 15.03 -5.65 -3.49
C PRO A 84 15.36 -6.14 -2.08
N ALA A 85 15.33 -5.25 -1.08
CA ALA A 85 15.56 -5.61 0.32
C ALA A 85 14.47 -6.53 0.88
N ASP A 86 13.21 -6.28 0.51
CA ASP A 86 12.11 -7.16 0.92
C ASP A 86 12.23 -8.54 0.27
N ILE A 87 12.61 -8.58 -1.02
CA ILE A 87 12.83 -9.81 -1.77
C ILE A 87 13.93 -10.64 -1.12
N GLU A 88 15.09 -10.03 -0.88
CA GLU A 88 16.23 -10.71 -0.26
C GLU A 88 15.83 -11.34 1.09
N ARG A 89 15.14 -10.59 1.96
CA ARG A 89 14.64 -11.13 3.22
C ARG A 89 13.72 -12.34 3.02
N LEU A 90 12.74 -12.23 2.11
CA LEU A 90 11.76 -13.28 1.89
C LEU A 90 12.41 -14.56 1.32
N TYR A 91 13.37 -14.43 0.41
CA TYR A 91 14.14 -15.58 -0.07
C TYR A 91 15.02 -16.18 1.02
N GLN A 92 15.66 -15.36 1.85
CA GLN A 92 16.42 -15.86 3.01
C GLN A 92 15.53 -16.63 3.98
N GLN A 93 14.31 -16.15 4.26
CA GLN A 93 13.33 -16.83 5.10
C GLN A 93 12.86 -18.15 4.48
N LYS A 94 12.66 -18.19 3.15
CA LYS A 94 12.27 -19.40 2.41
C LYS A 94 13.37 -20.46 2.37
N MET A 95 14.64 -20.07 2.23
CA MET A 95 15.77 -21.01 2.17
C MET A 95 16.31 -21.41 3.55
N GLY A 96 16.09 -20.58 4.58
CA GLY A 96 16.52 -20.85 5.96
C GLY A 96 15.48 -21.53 6.84
N GLY A 97 14.27 -21.78 6.31
CA GLY A 97 13.16 -22.46 7.00
C GLY A 97 13.13 -23.97 6.80
#